data_AF-A0A914YMS7-F1
#
_entry.id   AF-A0A914YMS7-F1
#
_cell.length_a   1.000
_cell.length_b   1.000
_cell.length_c   1.000
_cell.angle_alpha   90.00
_cell.angle_beta   90.00
_cell.angle_gamma   90.00
#
_symmetry.space_group_name_H-M   'P 1'
#
loop_
_entity.id
_entity.type
_entity.pdbx_description
1 polymer ?
#
loop_
_entity_poly.entity_id
_entity_poly.type
_entity_poly.pdbx_seq_one_letter_code
_entity_poly.pdbx_strand_id
1 'polypeptide(L)'
;MRLIVLTLLSYYFLIWEGESAVHVRAPTCIHEGFVWRQVKDLIHNGATQVWRCTKKSCNARAHSPVGTEELTVKKVHNHRTSATSIELIDAKRSLKDRAKTDSRVETRNLVADVQNTLSNDAATRLNSATAARMVQRARELPGRKEVDAKEIENVIIDKEV
;
A
#
# COMPACT_ATOMS: atom_id res chain seq x y z
N MET A 1 -31.30 19.91 27.42
CA MET A 1 -29.92 19.93 26.87
C MET A 1 -29.20 18.67 27.33
N ARG A 2 -28.98 17.72 26.42
CA ARG A 2 -28.05 16.59 26.61
C ARG A 2 -27.31 16.42 25.29
N LEU A 3 -26.01 16.73 25.31
CA LEU A 3 -25.08 16.46 24.22
C LEU A 3 -24.95 14.94 24.06
N ILE A 4 -25.23 14.43 22.86
CA ILE A 4 -24.86 13.07 22.46
C ILE A 4 -23.53 13.19 21.71
N VAL A 5 -22.48 12.64 22.32
CA VAL A 5 -21.13 12.55 21.76
C VAL A 5 -21.16 11.55 20.61
N LEU A 6 -20.88 12.04 19.40
CA LEU A 6 -20.61 11.26 18.21
C LEU A 6 -19.30 10.49 18.38
N THR A 7 -19.38 9.19 18.65
CA THR A 7 -18.27 8.27 18.42
C THR A 7 -18.36 7.73 16.99
N LEU A 8 -17.53 8.29 16.12
CA LEU A 8 -17.26 7.79 14.77
C LEU A 8 -16.61 6.40 14.87
N LEU A 9 -17.43 5.35 14.72
CA LEU A 9 -16.96 4.01 14.39
C LEU A 9 -16.70 3.95 12.87
N SER A 10 -15.46 4.18 12.48
CA SER A 10 -14.92 3.87 11.15
C SER A 10 -13.87 2.77 11.37
N TYR A 11 -13.89 1.57 10.80
CA TYR A 11 -13.99 1.21 9.39
C TYR A 11 -14.38 -0.29 9.30
N TYR A 12 -15.58 -0.62 8.82
CA TYR A 12 -15.86 -1.91 8.20
C TYR A 12 -15.81 -1.69 6.69
N PHE A 13 -14.77 -2.17 6.02
CA PHE A 13 -14.76 -2.31 4.56
C PHE A 13 -15.16 -3.75 4.22
N LEU A 14 -16.47 -4.00 4.22
CA LEU A 14 -17.08 -5.11 3.50
C LEU A 14 -17.90 -4.47 2.38
N ILE A 15 -17.24 -4.16 1.27
CA ILE A 15 -17.93 -3.98 0.00
C ILE A 15 -18.38 -5.38 -0.41
N TRP A 16 -19.65 -5.68 -0.21
CA TRP A 16 -20.30 -6.87 -0.74
C TRP A 16 -21.15 -6.43 -1.93
N GLU A 17 -20.49 -6.24 -3.07
CA GLU A 17 -21.15 -6.11 -4.37
C GLU A 17 -20.54 -7.14 -5.31
N GLY A 18 -21.40 -7.98 -5.88
CA GLY A 18 -21.23 -8.75 -7.12
C GLY A 18 -19.86 -9.41 -7.40
N GLU A 19 -19.81 -10.74 -7.30
CA GLU A 19 -18.97 -11.69 -8.07
C GLU A 19 -17.68 -11.16 -8.74
N SER A 20 -16.83 -10.51 -7.96
CA SER A 20 -15.43 -10.29 -8.30
C SER A 20 -14.69 -10.15 -6.99
N ALA A 21 -14.03 -11.22 -6.55
CA ALA A 21 -13.16 -11.17 -5.40
C ALA A 21 -11.98 -10.23 -5.71
N VAL A 22 -12.16 -8.93 -5.48
CA VAL A 22 -11.08 -7.96 -5.54
C VAL A 22 -10.15 -8.33 -4.40
N HIS A 23 -9.04 -9.00 -4.73
CA HIS A 23 -7.98 -9.29 -3.79
C HIS A 23 -7.35 -7.98 -3.32
N VAL A 24 -7.94 -7.36 -2.30
CA VAL A 24 -7.33 -6.23 -1.59
C VAL A 24 -6.04 -6.77 -0.99
N ARG A 25 -4.90 -6.32 -1.52
CA ARG A 25 -3.59 -6.68 -0.98
C ARG A 25 -3.54 -6.18 0.47
N ALA A 26 -3.27 -7.10 1.39
CA ALA A 26 -3.16 -6.74 2.80
C ALA A 26 -2.08 -5.66 3.00
N PRO A 27 -2.26 -4.76 3.98
CA PRO A 27 -1.28 -3.72 4.29
C PRO A 27 0.13 -4.29 4.50
N THR A 28 1.14 -3.56 4.01
CA THR A 28 2.55 -3.90 4.20
C THR A 28 3.28 -2.73 4.85
N CYS A 29 4.16 -3.01 5.79
CA CYS A 29 5.05 -2.02 6.40
C CYS A 29 6.51 -2.49 6.33
N ILE A 30 7.44 -1.57 6.58
CA ILE A 30 8.88 -1.83 6.60
C ILE A 30 9.37 -1.55 8.02
N HIS A 31 10.08 -2.50 8.62
CA HIS A 31 10.63 -2.37 9.96
C HIS A 31 11.96 -3.13 10.04
N GLU A 32 13.02 -2.48 10.54
CA GLU A 32 14.39 -3.01 10.61
C GLU A 32 14.92 -3.54 9.26
N GLY A 33 14.54 -2.89 8.15
CA GLY A 33 14.93 -3.32 6.80
C GLY A 33 14.22 -4.59 6.30
N PHE A 34 13.23 -5.10 7.03
CA PHE A 34 12.38 -6.21 6.59
C PHE A 34 11.01 -5.72 6.17
N VAL A 35 10.44 -6.37 5.16
CA VAL A 35 9.06 -6.10 4.73
C VAL A 35 8.11 -7.06 5.44
N TRP A 36 7.14 -6.47 6.11
CA TRP A 36 6.11 -7.14 6.87
C TRP A 36 4.76 -6.98 6.17
N ARG A 37 3.91 -8.00 6.26
CA ARG A 37 2.53 -8.01 5.78
C ARG A 37 1.61 -8.30 6.95
N GLN A 38 0.55 -7.53 7.06
CA GLN A 38 -0.49 -7.77 8.04
C GLN A 38 -1.24 -9.05 7.71
N VAL A 39 -1.42 -9.90 8.71
CA VAL A 39 -2.28 -11.07 8.67
C VAL A 39 -3.65 -10.68 9.19
N LYS A 40 -4.71 -11.35 8.71
CA LYS A 40 -6.09 -11.09 9.16
C LYS A 40 -6.29 -11.36 10.66
N ASP A 41 -5.38 -12.12 11.27
CA ASP A 41 -5.46 -12.50 12.68
C ASP A 41 -5.26 -11.27 13.56
N LEU A 42 -6.28 -10.98 14.36
CA LEU A 42 -6.20 -10.05 15.49
C LEU A 42 -6.10 -10.86 16.79
N ILE A 43 -5.30 -10.38 17.73
CA ILE A 43 -5.10 -11.00 19.05
C ILE A 43 -5.65 -10.03 20.11
N HIS A 44 -6.00 -10.57 21.27
CA HIS A 44 -6.51 -9.82 22.42
C HIS A 44 -7.76 -9.00 22.07
N ASN A 45 -8.82 -9.69 21.64
CA ASN A 45 -10.13 -9.10 21.33
C ASN A 45 -10.08 -7.95 20.29
N GLY A 46 -9.15 -8.02 19.33
CA GLY A 46 -9.03 -6.99 18.30
C GLY A 46 -8.07 -5.85 18.63
N ALA A 47 -7.42 -5.85 19.80
CA ALA A 47 -6.53 -4.77 20.20
C ALA A 47 -5.14 -4.85 19.54
N THR A 48 -4.71 -6.04 19.11
CA THR A 48 -3.37 -6.27 18.53
C THR A 48 -3.49 -6.90 17.14
N GLN A 49 -2.75 -6.36 16.17
CA GLN A 49 -2.63 -6.91 14.82
C GLN A 49 -1.32 -7.69 14.64
N VAL A 50 -1.40 -8.77 13.86
CA VAL A 50 -0.27 -9.68 13.62
C VAL A 50 0.35 -9.40 12.25
N TRP A 51 1.68 -9.40 12.22
CA TRP A 51 2.49 -9.19 11.04
C TRP A 51 3.40 -10.39 10.77
N ARG A 52 3.57 -10.73 9.50
CA ARG A 52 4.52 -11.76 9.03
C ARG A 52 5.46 -11.20 7.98
N CYS A 53 6.69 -11.70 7.97
CA CYS A 53 7.63 -11.38 6.89
C CYS A 53 7.07 -11.81 5.53
N THR A 54 7.32 -11.02 4.49
CA THR A 54 6.89 -11.35 3.12
C THR A 54 7.82 -12.34 2.41
N LYS A 55 9.05 -12.55 2.91
CA LYS A 55 10.00 -13.47 2.27
C LYS A 55 9.52 -14.91 2.40
N LYS A 56 9.51 -15.62 1.27
CA LYS A 56 9.18 -17.06 1.22
C LYS A 56 10.08 -17.84 2.17
N SER A 57 9.48 -18.78 2.90
CA SER A 57 10.15 -19.63 3.91
C SER A 57 10.68 -18.87 5.15
N CYS A 58 10.37 -17.58 5.31
CA CYS A 58 10.58 -16.88 6.56
C CYS A 58 9.36 -17.01 7.48
N ASN A 59 9.61 -17.40 8.73
CA ASN A 59 8.56 -17.57 9.74
C ASN A 59 8.57 -16.47 10.81
N ALA A 60 9.24 -15.33 10.53
CA ALA A 60 9.28 -14.19 11.44
C ALA A 60 7.88 -13.62 11.69
N ARG A 61 7.63 -13.19 12.93
CA ARG A 61 6.35 -12.65 13.38
C ARG A 61 6.58 -11.41 14.24
N ALA A 62 5.76 -10.40 14.03
CA ALA A 62 5.74 -9.20 14.84
C ALA A 62 4.29 -8.83 15.16
N HIS A 63 4.09 -8.15 16.29
CA HIS A 63 2.78 -7.67 16.73
C HIS A 63 2.83 -6.15 16.82
N SER A 64 1.73 -5.49 16.51
CA SER A 64 1.54 -4.08 16.87
C SER A 64 0.15 -3.83 17.42
N PRO A 65 -0.03 -2.86 18.34
CA PRO A 65 -1.36 -2.35 18.66
C PRO A 65 -2.06 -1.85 17.40
N VAL A 66 -3.36 -2.08 17.29
CA VAL A 66 -4.15 -1.58 16.15
C VAL A 66 -4.11 -0.05 16.13
N GLY A 67 -3.88 0.53 14.95
CA GLY A 67 -3.74 1.98 14.78
C GLY A 67 -2.35 2.54 15.06
N THR A 68 -1.37 1.70 15.41
CA THR A 68 0.02 2.12 15.65
C THR A 68 0.98 1.54 14.62
N GLU A 69 2.08 2.26 14.39
CA GLU A 69 3.18 1.83 13.51
C GLU A 69 4.28 1.05 14.26
N GLU A 70 4.16 0.91 15.58
CA GLU A 70 5.17 0.28 16.43
C GLU A 70 5.11 -1.26 16.33
N LEU A 71 6.14 -1.89 15.75
CA LEU A 71 6.22 -3.35 15.67
C LEU A 71 7.10 -3.93 16.78
N THR A 72 6.52 -4.81 17.58
CA THR A 72 7.25 -5.67 18.52
C THR A 72 7.51 -7.03 17.87
N VAL A 73 8.79 -7.33 17.57
CA VAL A 73 9.19 -8.62 16.98
C VAL A 73 9.04 -9.74 18.02
N LYS A 74 8.25 -10.76 17.69
CA LYS A 74 8.02 -11.97 18.52
C LYS A 74 8.82 -13.17 18.04
N LYS A 75 9.07 -13.26 16.73
CA LYS A 75 9.91 -14.31 16.14
C LYS A 75 10.84 -13.68 15.11
N VAL A 76 12.13 -13.94 15.27
CA VAL A 76 13.21 -13.37 14.45
C VAL A 76 13.28 -13.96 13.04
N HIS A 77 13.92 -13.23 12.14
CA HIS A 77 14.17 -13.66 10.76
C HIS A 77 15.23 -14.76 10.69
N ASN A 78 15.02 -15.71 9.78
CA ASN A 78 16.00 -16.73 9.39
C ASN A 78 16.81 -16.31 8.15
N HIS A 79 16.82 -15.02 7.83
CA HIS A 79 17.59 -14.47 6.73
C HIS A 79 18.09 -13.08 7.06
N ARG A 80 19.17 -12.69 6.40
CA ARG A 80 19.68 -11.32 6.45
C ARG A 80 19.07 -10.49 5.32
N THR A 81 19.09 -9.18 5.50
CA THR A 81 18.81 -8.21 4.44
C THR A 81 20.13 -7.52 4.09
N SER A 82 20.41 -7.35 2.79
CA SER A 82 21.57 -6.59 2.35
C SER A 82 21.25 -5.10 2.33
N ALA A 83 22.25 -4.23 2.50
CA ALA A 83 22.09 -2.78 2.39
C ALA A 83 21.41 -2.39 1.05
N THR A 84 21.86 -2.97 -0.06
CA THR A 84 21.24 -2.78 -1.39
C THR A 84 19.75 -3.14 -1.43
N SER A 85 19.33 -4.15 -0.65
CA SER A 85 17.91 -4.55 -0.62
C SER A 85 17.06 -3.54 0.13
N ILE A 86 17.60 -2.95 1.19
CA ILE A 86 16.96 -1.87 1.96
C ILE A 86 16.81 -0.64 1.07
N GLU A 87 17.90 -0.21 0.42
CA GLU A 87 17.90 0.92 -0.53
C GLU A 87 16.84 0.73 -1.64
N LEU A 88 16.73 -0.48 -2.19
CA LEU A 88 15.73 -0.80 -3.21
C LEU A 88 14.30 -0.72 -2.69
N ILE A 89 14.07 -1.12 -1.43
CA ILE A 89 12.75 -1.04 -0.79
C ILE A 89 12.38 0.43 -0.61
N ASP A 90 13.31 1.24 -0.11
CA ASP A 90 13.11 2.66 0.14
C ASP A 90 12.91 3.45 -1.16
N ALA A 91 13.71 3.17 -2.20
CA ALA A 91 13.52 3.77 -3.52
C ALA A 91 12.15 3.42 -4.13
N LYS A 92 11.69 2.17 -3.99
CA LYS A 92 10.36 1.76 -4.46
C LYS A 92 9.24 2.45 -3.69
N ARG A 93 9.42 2.71 -2.40
CA ARG A 93 8.48 3.48 -1.59
C ARG A 93 8.46 4.94 -2.04
N SER A 94 9.62 5.57 -2.10
CA SER A 94 9.80 6.96 -2.56
C SER A 94 9.19 7.18 -3.95
N LEU A 95 9.42 6.27 -4.91
CA LEU A 95 8.81 6.34 -6.23
C LEU A 95 7.28 6.35 -6.18
N LYS A 96 6.67 5.49 -5.36
CA LYS A 96 5.21 5.43 -5.24
C LYS A 96 4.65 6.68 -4.56
N ASP A 97 5.33 7.19 -3.56
CA ASP A 97 4.88 8.37 -2.82
C ASP A 97 4.98 9.61 -3.70
N ARG A 98 6.12 9.82 -4.38
CA ARG A 98 6.28 10.88 -5.39
C ARG A 98 5.31 10.74 -6.55
N ALA A 99 5.05 9.54 -7.03
CA ALA A 99 4.09 9.32 -8.12
C ALA A 99 2.67 9.77 -7.76
N LYS A 100 2.28 9.63 -6.48
CA LYS A 100 0.98 10.08 -5.96
C LYS A 100 0.92 11.59 -5.76
N THR A 101 1.99 12.18 -5.25
CA THR A 101 2.04 13.61 -4.94
C THR A 101 2.25 14.46 -6.21
N ASP A 102 3.18 14.04 -7.07
CA ASP A 102 3.64 14.82 -8.22
C ASP A 102 3.04 14.27 -9.52
N SER A 103 1.76 14.55 -9.77
CA SER A 103 1.06 14.10 -10.99
C SER A 103 1.59 14.74 -12.28
N ARG A 104 2.16 15.95 -12.18
CA ARG A 104 2.65 16.75 -13.33
C ARG A 104 4.01 16.33 -13.86
N VAL A 105 4.83 15.68 -13.04
CA VAL A 105 6.20 15.30 -13.44
C VAL A 105 6.14 14.10 -14.39
N GLU A 106 6.91 14.10 -15.46
CA GLU A 106 6.98 12.94 -16.36
C GLU A 106 7.53 11.70 -15.64
N THR A 107 6.97 10.53 -15.95
CA THR A 107 7.40 9.26 -15.34
C THR A 107 8.90 9.00 -15.48
N ARG A 108 9.48 9.34 -16.63
CA ARG A 108 10.92 9.16 -16.88
C ARG A 108 11.78 9.99 -15.93
N ASN A 109 11.36 11.21 -15.63
CA ASN A 109 12.11 12.14 -14.77
C ASN A 109 12.06 11.65 -13.33
N LEU A 110 10.89 11.21 -12.84
CA LEU A 110 10.78 10.60 -11.51
C LEU A 110 11.68 9.37 -11.34
N VAL A 111 11.72 8.49 -12.34
CA VAL A 111 12.55 7.28 -12.30
C VAL A 111 14.03 7.64 -12.33
N ALA A 112 14.45 8.56 -13.21
CA ALA A 112 15.83 9.01 -13.31
C ALA A 112 16.30 9.69 -12.01
N ASP A 113 15.49 10.59 -11.45
CA ASP A 113 15.79 11.27 -10.19
C ASP A 113 16.05 10.26 -9.06
N VAL A 114 15.18 9.25 -8.90
CA VAL A 114 15.38 8.24 -7.86
C VAL A 114 16.59 7.37 -8.15
N GLN A 115 16.82 6.98 -9.40
CA GLN A 115 18.00 6.21 -9.78
C GLN A 115 19.31 6.96 -9.50
N ASN A 116 19.35 8.28 -9.69
CA ASN A 116 20.52 9.11 -9.41
C ASN A 116 20.86 9.21 -7.92
N THR A 117 19.93 8.89 -7.03
CA THR A 117 20.16 8.85 -5.56
C THR A 117 20.64 7.50 -5.05
N LEU A 118 20.64 6.47 -5.89
CA LEU A 118 20.95 5.11 -5.52
C LEU A 118 22.41 4.73 -5.75
N SER A 119 22.90 3.76 -5.00
CA SER A 119 24.15 3.07 -5.32
C SER A 119 24.06 2.40 -6.70
N ASN A 120 25.19 2.25 -7.42
CA ASN A 120 25.22 1.61 -8.75
C ASN A 120 24.58 0.20 -8.72
N ASP A 121 24.82 -0.58 -7.66
CA ASP A 121 24.24 -1.90 -7.48
C ASP A 121 22.72 -1.86 -7.26
N ALA A 122 22.20 -0.86 -6.55
CA ALA A 122 20.76 -0.68 -6.38
C ALA A 122 20.11 -0.14 -7.66
N ALA A 123 20.74 0.82 -8.34
CA ALA A 123 20.24 1.41 -9.58
C ALA A 123 20.10 0.35 -10.70
N THR A 124 21.09 -0.52 -10.87
CA THR A 124 21.04 -1.63 -11.85
C THR A 124 19.93 -2.63 -11.55
N ARG A 125 19.67 -2.91 -10.26
CA ARG A 125 18.58 -3.79 -9.82
C ARG A 125 17.21 -3.12 -9.92
N LEU A 126 17.14 -1.80 -9.84
CA LEU A 126 15.91 -1.03 -10.06
C LEU A 126 15.71 -0.80 -11.56
N ASN A 127 15.30 -1.85 -12.26
CA ASN A 127 15.00 -1.81 -13.70
C ASN A 127 14.02 -0.66 -14.05
N SER A 128 14.44 0.25 -14.93
CA SER A 128 13.69 1.46 -15.28
C SER A 128 12.29 1.18 -15.84
N ALA A 129 12.12 0.12 -16.65
CA ALA A 129 10.81 -0.27 -17.18
C ALA A 129 9.87 -0.75 -16.06
N THR A 130 10.41 -1.46 -15.07
CA THR A 130 9.64 -1.90 -13.90
C THR A 130 9.28 -0.71 -13.00
N ALA A 131 10.21 0.21 -12.78
CA ALA A 131 9.95 1.44 -12.03
C ALA A 131 8.90 2.33 -12.71
N ALA A 132 8.95 2.48 -14.03
CA ALA A 132 7.96 3.24 -14.80
C ALA A 132 6.55 2.65 -14.66
N ARG A 133 6.41 1.33 -14.78
CA ARG A 133 5.12 0.64 -14.53
C ARG A 133 4.61 0.83 -13.10
N MET A 134 5.51 0.91 -12.12
CA MET A 134 5.12 1.18 -10.73
C MET A 134 4.57 2.59 -10.57
N VAL A 135 5.19 3.59 -11.20
CA VAL A 135 4.74 4.99 -11.20
C VAL A 135 3.38 5.11 -11.88
N GLN A 136 3.21 4.52 -13.07
CA GLN A 136 1.94 4.50 -13.80
C GLN A 136 0.82 3.91 -12.93
N ARG A 137 1.02 2.72 -12.38
CA ARG A 137 0.02 2.08 -11.49
C ARG A 137 -0.28 2.86 -10.22
N ALA A 138 0.70 3.59 -9.69
CA ALA A 138 0.50 4.43 -8.50
C ALA A 138 -0.34 5.68 -8.83
N ARG A 139 -0.27 6.17 -10.07
CA ARG A 139 -1.09 7.29 -10.59
C ARG A 139 -2.49 6.85 -11.01
N GLU A 140 -2.60 5.66 -11.60
CA GLU A 140 -3.84 5.04 -12.09
C GLU A 140 -4.77 4.56 -10.96
N LEU A 141 -4.93 5.29 -9.85
CA LEU A 141 -5.74 4.84 -8.70
C LEU A 141 -7.08 4.18 -9.16
N PRO A 142 -7.38 2.95 -8.71
CA PRO A 142 -8.64 2.27 -9.04
C PRO A 142 -9.79 3.01 -8.35
N GLY A 143 -10.65 3.66 -9.13
CA GLY A 143 -11.82 4.39 -8.61
C GLY A 143 -12.27 5.64 -9.38
N ARG A 144 -11.53 6.11 -10.39
CA ARG A 144 -12.04 7.08 -11.38
C ARG A 144 -11.90 6.49 -12.79
N LYS A 145 -12.85 5.64 -13.19
CA LYS A 145 -13.48 5.99 -14.47
C LYS A 145 -14.23 7.27 -14.12
N GLU A 146 -13.82 8.41 -14.66
CA GLU A 146 -14.76 9.51 -14.77
C GLU A 146 -15.99 8.91 -15.43
N VAL A 147 -17.07 8.77 -14.67
CA VAL A 147 -18.38 8.53 -15.28
C VAL A 147 -18.56 9.75 -16.15
N ASP A 148 -18.51 9.53 -17.45
CA ASP A 148 -18.66 10.60 -18.43
C ASP A 148 -19.96 11.32 -18.07
N ALA A 149 -20.00 12.65 -18.03
CA ALA A 149 -21.19 13.38 -17.55
C ALA A 149 -22.48 12.96 -18.30
N LYS A 150 -22.32 12.47 -19.53
CA LYS A 150 -23.37 11.85 -20.35
C LYS A 150 -23.93 10.53 -19.81
N GLU A 151 -23.12 9.70 -19.16
CA GLU A 151 -23.59 8.48 -18.51
C GLU A 151 -24.49 8.80 -17.31
N ILE A 152 -24.22 9.91 -16.59
CA ILE A 152 -25.07 10.37 -15.48
C ILE A 152 -26.41 10.92 -16.00
N GLU A 153 -26.41 11.68 -17.09
CA GLU A 153 -27.65 12.19 -17.72
C GLU A 153 -28.57 11.05 -18.19
N ASN A 154 -28.03 9.98 -18.77
CA ASN A 154 -28.85 8.86 -19.24
C ASN A 154 -29.55 8.10 -18.10
N VAL A 155 -28.93 8.00 -16.92
CA VAL A 155 -29.56 7.34 -15.75
C VAL A 155 -30.67 8.19 -15.12
N ILE A 156 -30.66 9.51 -15.33
CA ILE A 156 -31.69 10.42 -14.79
C ILE A 156 -32.94 10.40 -15.69
N ILE A 157 -32.77 10.29 -17.02
CA ILE A 157 -33.88 10.28 -17.98
C ILE A 157 -34.73 9.00 -17.87
N ASP A 158 -34.13 7.85 -17.59
CA ASP A 158 -34.84 6.57 -17.48
C ASP A 158 -35.71 6.40 -16.21
N LYS A 159 -35.72 7.39 -15.31
CA LYS A 159 -36.52 7.37 -14.07
C LYS A 159 -37.79 8.22 -14.11
N GLU A 160 -38.04 8.95 -15.20
CA GLU A 160 -39.21 9.83 -15.35
C GLU A 160 -40.27 9.31 -16.35
N VAL A 161 -40.23 8.01 -16.71
CA VAL A 161 -41.26 7.35 -17.53
C VAL A 161 -42.03 6.30 -16.73
#